data_AF-A0AA35UWX0-F1
#
_entry.id   AF-A0AA35UWX0-F1
#
_cell.length_a   1.000
_cell.length_b   1.000
_cell.length_c   1.000
_cell.angle_alpha   90.00
_cell.angle_beta   90.00
_cell.angle_gamma   90.00
#
_symmetry.space_group_name_H-M   'P 1'
#
loop_
_entity.id
_entity.type
_entity.pdbx_description
1 polymer ?
#
loop_
_entity_poly.entity_id
_entity_poly.type
_entity_poly.pdbx_seq_one_letter_code
_entity_poly.pdbx_strand_id
1 'polypeptide(L)'
;MVRRTIWAALALICILSFSRPAGAAGCPSEPDWSYSGANGPSNWNTLFPIQCGTGSRQSPFDIVTANVTKADLPKLSFHYNVADVLFLDHDDQVAFNHGNGNFIKIGKDRFDLINIHEHTPSEYTLNGQQFPMEIHLVHQNKQTGQLAVIGVFVVTGKENKGVRRLRASTTPRRSLLS
;
A
#
# COMPACT_ATOMS: atom_id res chain seq x y z
N MET A 1 -24.48 48.20 -59.75
CA MET A 1 -24.22 48.08 -58.30
C MET A 1 -25.55 47.68 -57.64
N VAL A 2 -25.52 46.71 -56.73
CA VAL A 2 -26.65 46.04 -56.03
C VAL A 2 -27.42 44.97 -56.84
N ARG A 3 -27.05 43.69 -56.65
CA ARG A 3 -27.93 42.53 -56.82
C ARG A 3 -28.28 42.00 -55.43
N ARG A 4 -29.58 42.02 -55.10
CA ARG A 4 -30.29 41.28 -54.05
C ARG A 4 -31.53 40.73 -54.81
N THR A 5 -31.96 39.47 -54.76
CA THR A 5 -32.37 38.61 -53.63
C THR A 5 -32.62 37.17 -54.17
N ILE A 6 -32.05 36.10 -53.59
CA ILE A 6 -32.61 35.04 -52.71
C ILE A 6 -33.90 34.32 -53.24
N TRP A 7 -34.19 33.00 -53.20
CA TRP A 7 -33.84 31.85 -52.33
C TRP A 7 -34.07 30.51 -53.07
N ALA A 8 -33.31 29.46 -52.72
CA ALA A 8 -33.83 28.09 -52.59
C ALA A 8 -32.96 27.35 -51.58
N ALA A 9 -33.51 27.10 -50.40
CA ALA A 9 -32.88 26.39 -49.31
C ALA A 9 -32.95 24.87 -49.57
N LEU A 10 -31.79 24.22 -49.60
CA LEU A 10 -31.66 22.78 -49.37
C LEU A 10 -31.06 22.61 -47.99
N ALA A 11 -31.92 22.35 -47.01
CA ALA A 11 -31.51 21.95 -45.67
C ALA A 11 -30.97 20.52 -45.74
N LEU A 12 -29.65 20.39 -45.75
CA LEU A 12 -28.98 19.11 -45.53
C LEU A 12 -29.13 18.78 -44.04
N ILE A 13 -30.05 17.88 -43.70
CA ILE A 13 -30.15 17.28 -42.36
C ILE A 13 -28.91 16.40 -42.18
N CYS A 14 -27.85 16.97 -41.61
CA CYS A 14 -26.74 16.20 -41.09
C CYS A 14 -27.17 15.70 -39.70
N ILE A 15 -27.59 14.44 -39.62
CA ILE A 15 -27.74 13.75 -38.35
C ILE A 15 -26.32 13.65 -37.76
N LEU A 16 -25.94 14.63 -36.94
CA LEU A 16 -24.81 14.50 -36.04
C LEU A 16 -25.24 13.48 -34.98
N SER A 17 -24.96 12.21 -35.28
CA SER A 17 -24.88 11.19 -34.26
C SER A 17 -23.93 11.71 -33.19
N PHE A 18 -24.48 12.13 -32.05
CA PHE A 18 -23.69 12.32 -30.84
C PHE A 18 -23.18 10.93 -30.47
N SER A 19 -22.04 10.56 -31.05
CA SER A 19 -21.20 9.51 -30.52
C SER A 19 -20.94 9.89 -29.07
N ARG A 20 -21.57 9.19 -28.13
CA ARG A 20 -21.18 9.26 -26.72
C ARG A 20 -19.66 9.17 -26.70
N PRO A 21 -18.93 10.06 -26.02
CA PRO A 21 -17.53 9.77 -25.76
C PRO A 21 -17.52 8.38 -25.12
N ALA A 22 -16.89 7.43 -25.80
CA ALA A 22 -16.53 6.16 -25.20
C ALA A 22 -15.90 6.52 -23.86
N GLY A 23 -16.49 6.01 -22.78
CA GLY A 23 -16.11 6.36 -21.42
C GLY A 23 -14.59 6.39 -21.34
N ALA A 24 -14.06 7.40 -20.64
CA ALA A 24 -12.69 7.39 -20.19
C ALA A 24 -12.39 5.94 -19.80
N ALA A 25 -11.48 5.29 -20.55
CA ALA A 25 -11.02 3.97 -20.22
C ALA A 25 -10.45 4.13 -18.82
N GLY A 26 -11.25 3.77 -17.81
CA GLY A 26 -10.79 3.73 -16.45
C GLY A 26 -9.53 2.90 -16.48
N CYS A 27 -8.49 3.36 -15.79
CA CYS A 27 -7.34 2.53 -15.52
C CYS A 27 -7.86 1.13 -15.17
N PRO A 28 -7.36 0.05 -15.80
CA PRO A 28 -7.84 -1.29 -15.49
C PRO A 28 -7.85 -1.43 -13.97
N SER A 29 -9.01 -1.79 -13.40
CA SER A 29 -9.13 -2.05 -11.97
C SER A 29 -8.05 -3.05 -11.61
N GLU A 30 -7.28 -2.78 -10.56
CA GLU A 30 -6.25 -3.72 -10.13
C GLU A 30 -6.87 -5.12 -9.95
N PRO A 31 -6.16 -6.19 -10.35
CA PRO A 31 -6.66 -7.54 -10.17
C PRO A 31 -7.03 -7.79 -8.71
N ASP A 32 -8.21 -8.35 -8.48
CA ASP A 32 -8.63 -8.75 -7.15
C ASP A 32 -7.66 -9.80 -6.58
N TRP A 33 -7.13 -9.54 -5.39
CA TRP A 33 -6.12 -10.37 -4.74
C TRP A 33 -6.56 -10.74 -3.33
N SER A 34 -6.06 -11.87 -2.82
CA SER A 34 -6.29 -12.25 -1.43
C SER A 34 -5.16 -13.10 -0.86
N TYR A 35 -5.24 -13.42 0.42
CA TYR A 35 -4.28 -14.32 1.08
C TYR A 35 -4.60 -15.82 0.89
N SER A 36 -5.66 -16.19 0.16
CA SER A 36 -6.07 -17.60 0.01
C SER A 36 -6.83 -17.89 -1.30
N GLY A 37 -7.09 -19.16 -1.60
CA GLY A 37 -7.90 -19.54 -2.76
C GLY A 37 -7.27 -19.17 -4.11
N ALA A 38 -8.12 -18.94 -5.11
CA ALA A 38 -7.70 -18.74 -6.50
C ALA A 38 -6.82 -17.50 -6.71
N ASN A 39 -7.05 -16.44 -5.93
CA ASN A 39 -6.27 -15.20 -5.99
C ASN A 39 -5.24 -15.09 -4.86
N GLY A 40 -4.83 -16.24 -4.31
CA GLY A 40 -3.84 -16.35 -3.25
C GLY A 40 -2.39 -16.08 -3.70
N PRO A 41 -1.43 -15.98 -2.76
CA PRO A 41 -0.03 -15.66 -3.06
C PRO A 41 0.63 -16.56 -4.12
N SER A 42 0.24 -17.83 -4.20
CA SER A 42 0.74 -18.77 -5.21
C SER A 42 0.41 -18.36 -6.65
N ASN A 43 -0.60 -17.51 -6.85
CA ASN A 43 -1.06 -17.03 -8.15
C ASN A 43 -0.79 -15.54 -8.38
N TRP A 44 -0.21 -14.83 -7.40
CA TRP A 44 0.09 -13.40 -7.55
C TRP A 44 1.10 -13.11 -8.66
N ASN A 45 1.95 -14.07 -9.01
CA ASN A 45 2.81 -13.96 -10.20
C ASN A 45 2.03 -13.85 -11.52
N THR A 46 0.78 -14.30 -11.55
CA THR A 46 -0.10 -14.20 -12.73
C THR A 46 -0.89 -12.89 -12.70
N LEU A 47 -1.33 -12.49 -11.50
CA LEU A 47 -2.05 -11.23 -11.28
C LEU A 47 -1.12 -10.01 -11.45
N PHE A 48 0.12 -10.13 -10.97
CA PHE A 48 1.15 -9.09 -10.97
C PHE A 48 2.47 -9.64 -11.56
N PRO A 49 2.55 -9.85 -12.89
CA PRO A 49 3.67 -10.55 -13.52
C PRO A 49 5.04 -9.92 -13.32
N ILE A 50 5.09 -8.59 -13.20
CA ILE A 50 6.36 -7.88 -13.02
C ILE A 50 6.78 -7.88 -11.56
N GLN A 51 5.88 -7.50 -10.65
CA GLN A 51 6.16 -7.35 -9.23
C GLN A 51 6.38 -8.71 -8.57
N CYS A 52 5.44 -9.64 -8.76
CA CYS A 52 5.41 -10.93 -8.07
C CYS A 52 5.88 -12.10 -8.95
N GLY A 53 6.01 -11.90 -10.27
CA GLY A 53 6.48 -12.94 -11.19
C GLY A 53 7.98 -12.85 -11.49
N THR A 54 8.43 -11.75 -12.11
CA THR A 54 9.83 -11.57 -12.52
C THR A 54 10.68 -10.77 -11.52
N GLY A 55 10.07 -10.23 -10.46
CA GLY A 55 10.75 -9.51 -9.40
C GLY A 55 11.75 -10.39 -8.66
N SER A 56 13.03 -9.99 -8.63
CA SER A 56 14.11 -10.76 -7.99
C SER A 56 14.47 -10.28 -6.57
N ARG A 57 13.80 -9.24 -6.08
CA ARG A 57 14.06 -8.62 -4.77
C ARG A 57 12.75 -8.49 -3.99
N GLN A 58 12.08 -9.63 -3.81
CA GLN A 58 10.81 -9.71 -3.11
C GLN A 58 11.01 -9.81 -1.59
N SER A 59 9.94 -9.49 -0.87
CA SER A 59 9.78 -9.70 0.57
C SER A 59 8.41 -10.35 0.81
N PRO A 60 8.20 -11.04 1.94
CA PRO A 60 9.18 -11.33 3.00
C PRO A 60 10.22 -12.39 2.60
N PHE A 61 11.21 -12.64 3.46
CA PHE A 61 12.18 -13.74 3.32
C PHE A 61 12.70 -14.19 4.71
N ASP A 62 13.40 -15.32 4.76
CA ASP A 62 14.08 -15.78 5.98
C ASP A 62 15.38 -15.02 6.23
N ILE A 63 15.47 -14.38 7.39
CA ILE A 63 16.68 -13.71 7.86
C ILE A 63 17.57 -14.77 8.50
N VAL A 64 18.46 -15.36 7.68
CA VAL A 64 19.45 -16.33 8.16
C VAL A 64 20.65 -15.59 8.76
N THR A 65 20.72 -15.51 10.09
CA THR A 65 21.76 -14.73 10.80
C THR A 65 23.17 -15.25 10.55
N ALA A 66 23.35 -16.51 10.16
CA ALA A 66 24.65 -17.05 9.77
C ALA A 66 25.16 -16.49 8.43
N ASN A 67 24.26 -16.00 7.57
CA ASN A 67 24.57 -15.50 6.23
C ASN A 67 24.58 -13.97 6.13
N VAL A 68 24.37 -13.26 7.25
CA VAL A 68 24.37 -11.79 7.23
C VAL A 68 25.79 -11.25 7.17
N THR A 69 26.00 -10.28 6.30
CA THR A 69 27.26 -9.52 6.24
C THR A 69 27.20 -8.38 7.24
N LYS A 70 28.14 -8.32 8.16
CA LYS A 70 28.32 -7.15 9.04
C LYS A 70 28.74 -5.95 8.19
N ALA A 71 28.04 -4.83 8.36
CA ALA A 71 28.31 -3.60 7.62
C ALA A 71 28.17 -2.39 8.54
N ASP A 72 28.85 -1.30 8.19
CA ASP A 72 28.66 0.01 8.81
C ASP A 72 27.39 0.64 8.24
N LEU A 73 26.28 0.45 8.95
CA LEU A 73 24.97 0.94 8.54
C LEU A 73 24.80 2.42 8.89
N PRO A 74 24.07 3.20 8.06
CA PRO A 74 23.69 4.56 8.42
C PRO A 74 22.89 4.56 9.72
N LYS A 75 23.11 5.58 10.55
CA LYS A 75 22.39 5.73 11.83
C LYS A 75 20.88 5.79 11.59
N LEU A 76 20.14 4.89 12.21
CA LEU A 76 18.69 4.95 12.33
C LEU A 76 18.30 5.76 13.56
N SER A 77 17.41 6.75 13.40
CA SER A 77 16.85 7.51 14.53
C SER A 77 15.34 7.66 14.39
N PHE A 78 14.64 7.55 15.52
CA PHE A 78 13.18 7.60 15.61
C PHE A 78 12.75 8.93 16.20
N HIS A 79 11.78 9.58 15.58
CA HIS A 79 11.20 10.85 16.01
C HIS A 79 9.68 10.68 16.02
N TYR A 80 9.18 9.97 17.05
CA TYR A 80 7.76 9.68 17.20
C TYR A 80 7.17 10.41 18.41
N ASN A 81 6.00 10.99 18.21
CA ASN A 81 5.13 11.59 19.22
C ASN A 81 3.83 10.77 19.31
N VAL A 82 3.43 10.45 20.53
CA VAL A 82 2.40 9.45 20.86
C VAL A 82 0.97 9.81 20.41
N ALA A 83 0.72 11.05 19.97
CA ALA A 83 -0.63 11.63 19.91
C ALA A 83 -1.48 11.31 18.65
N ASP A 84 -0.91 10.83 17.54
CA ASP A 84 -1.61 10.94 16.22
C ASP A 84 -1.84 9.62 15.45
N VAL A 85 -1.87 8.45 16.10
CA VAL A 85 -2.18 7.18 15.41
C VAL A 85 -3.69 6.92 15.50
N LEU A 86 -4.47 7.50 14.59
CA LEU A 86 -5.94 7.54 14.74
C LEU A 86 -6.66 6.33 14.12
N PHE A 87 -6.24 5.74 13.01
CA PHE A 87 -7.00 4.64 12.38
C PHE A 87 -6.14 3.76 11.48
N LEU A 88 -6.11 2.44 11.72
CA LEU A 88 -5.51 1.44 10.84
C LEU A 88 -6.61 0.91 9.92
N ASP A 89 -6.52 1.19 8.62
CA ASP A 89 -7.30 0.44 7.63
C ASP A 89 -6.35 -0.45 6.84
N HIS A 90 -6.81 -1.68 6.59
CA HIS A 90 -6.09 -2.75 5.91
C HIS A 90 -6.32 -2.76 4.40
N ASP A 91 -7.34 -2.05 3.89
CA ASP A 91 -7.80 -2.21 2.49
C ASP A 91 -7.79 -0.90 1.66
N ASP A 92 -6.72 -0.11 1.74
CA ASP A 92 -6.50 1.13 0.98
C ASP A 92 -7.45 2.33 1.28
N GLN A 93 -6.84 3.51 1.34
CA GLN A 93 -7.47 4.84 1.25
C GLN A 93 -8.00 5.56 2.50
N VAL A 94 -7.63 5.14 3.72
CA VAL A 94 -7.71 6.10 4.83
C VAL A 94 -6.37 6.78 4.99
N ALA A 95 -6.32 8.01 4.49
CA ALA A 95 -5.26 8.96 4.78
C ALA A 95 -5.10 9.03 6.31
N PHE A 96 -4.15 8.28 6.84
CA PHE A 96 -3.61 8.59 8.13
C PHE A 96 -3.07 10.02 8.03
N ASN A 97 -3.73 10.94 8.72
CA ASN A 97 -3.11 12.20 9.05
C ASN A 97 -2.10 11.89 10.16
N HIS A 98 -0.88 11.46 9.79
CA HIS A 98 0.18 10.99 10.72
C HIS A 98 0.71 12.02 11.70
N GLY A 99 0.03 13.16 11.80
CA GLY A 99 0.62 14.37 12.32
C GLY A 99 1.77 14.78 11.42
N ASN A 100 1.84 16.06 11.06
CA ASN A 100 3.14 16.61 10.73
C ASN A 100 4.04 16.43 11.96
N GLY A 101 4.85 15.35 12.05
CA GLY A 101 5.64 15.13 13.26
C GLY A 101 6.28 13.74 13.45
N ASN A 102 5.70 12.66 12.92
CA ASN A 102 6.21 11.30 13.12
C ASN A 102 7.08 10.83 11.95
N PHE A 103 8.36 10.56 12.20
CA PHE A 103 9.29 10.14 11.15
C PHE A 103 10.48 9.35 11.68
N ILE A 104 11.19 8.69 10.76
CA ILE A 104 12.53 8.17 10.99
C ILE A 104 13.55 8.95 10.17
N LYS A 105 14.81 8.91 10.62
CA LYS A 105 15.94 9.25 9.75
C LYS A 105 16.85 8.04 9.58
N ILE A 106 17.21 7.77 8.33
CA ILE A 106 18.26 6.81 7.95
C ILE A 106 19.44 7.65 7.44
N GLY A 107 20.45 7.82 8.29
CA GLY A 107 21.51 8.80 8.03
C GLY A 107 20.95 10.22 8.00
N LYS A 108 21.00 10.86 6.84
CA LYS A 108 20.46 12.23 6.64
C LYS A 108 19.04 12.23 6.07
N ASP A 109 18.59 11.10 5.53
CA ASP A 109 17.33 11.01 4.82
C ASP A 109 16.16 10.82 5.77
N ARG A 110 15.10 11.60 5.57
CA ARG A 110 13.88 11.57 6.37
C ARG A 110 12.81 10.75 5.66
N PHE A 111 12.14 9.88 6.42
CA PHE A 111 10.97 9.13 5.97
C PHE A 111 9.84 9.36 6.97
N ASP A 112 8.78 10.01 6.53
CA ASP A 112 7.59 10.28 7.35
C ASP A 112 6.79 8.99 7.51
N LEU A 113 6.29 8.70 8.70
CA LEU A 113 5.40 7.56 8.93
C LEU A 113 4.14 7.75 8.07
N ILE A 114 3.76 6.71 7.30
CA ILE A 114 2.60 6.72 6.38
C ILE A 114 1.62 5.58 6.60
N ASN A 115 1.99 4.52 7.35
CA ASN A 115 1.07 3.47 7.75
C ASN A 115 1.67 2.64 8.89
N ILE A 116 0.81 2.03 9.71
CA ILE A 116 1.18 0.93 10.60
C ILE A 116 0.20 -0.21 10.29
N HIS A 117 0.64 -1.46 10.29
CA HIS A 117 -0.25 -2.62 10.22
C HIS A 117 0.41 -3.86 10.83
N GLU A 118 -0.38 -4.87 11.13
CA GLU A 118 0.08 -6.15 11.65
C GLU A 118 -0.20 -7.32 10.70
N HIS A 119 0.67 -8.32 10.76
CA HIS A 119 0.48 -9.64 10.16
C HIS A 119 0.47 -10.70 11.26
N THR A 120 -0.45 -11.65 11.15
CA THR A 120 -0.53 -12.82 12.02
C THR A 120 -0.67 -14.08 11.18
N PRO A 121 0.33 -14.98 11.13
CA PRO A 121 1.64 -14.92 11.80
C PRO A 121 2.61 -13.90 11.17
N SER A 122 3.87 -13.83 11.63
CA SER A 122 4.88 -12.97 10.99
C SER A 122 5.12 -13.35 9.53
N GLU A 123 5.37 -12.34 8.70
CA GLU A 123 5.71 -12.55 7.29
C GLU A 123 7.18 -12.93 7.16
N TYR A 124 8.06 -12.18 7.82
CA TYR A 124 9.48 -12.54 7.92
C TYR A 124 9.69 -13.67 8.92
N THR A 125 10.74 -14.45 8.68
CA THR A 125 11.24 -15.46 9.62
C THR A 125 12.68 -15.14 10.01
N LEU A 126 13.11 -15.61 11.19
CA LEU A 126 14.49 -15.46 11.67
C LEU A 126 15.08 -16.84 11.90
N ASN A 127 16.09 -17.22 11.12
CA ASN A 127 16.66 -18.58 11.13
C ASN A 127 15.59 -19.66 10.97
N GLY A 128 14.63 -19.45 10.07
CA GLY A 128 13.50 -20.34 9.82
C GLY A 128 12.40 -20.30 10.88
N GLN A 129 12.54 -19.50 11.94
CA GLN A 129 11.52 -19.36 12.97
C GLN A 129 10.50 -18.27 12.60
N GLN A 130 9.22 -18.66 12.53
CA GLN A 130 8.09 -17.74 12.41
C GLN A 130 7.61 -17.25 13.78
N PHE A 131 7.31 -15.96 13.90
CA PHE A 131 6.82 -15.35 15.12
C PHE A 131 5.29 -15.28 15.12
N PRO A 132 4.64 -15.25 16.31
CA PRO A 132 3.19 -15.16 16.41
C PRO A 132 2.56 -13.96 15.69
N MET A 133 3.28 -12.84 15.59
CA MET A 133 2.84 -11.63 14.92
C MET A 133 4.04 -10.78 14.51
N GLU A 134 3.86 -9.98 13.46
CA GLU A 134 4.79 -8.94 13.02
C GLU A 134 4.05 -7.62 12.82
N ILE A 135 4.67 -6.50 13.21
CA ILE A 135 4.14 -5.16 12.99
C ILE A 135 5.04 -4.45 12.00
N HIS A 136 4.45 -3.88 10.96
CA HIS A 136 5.12 -3.01 10.00
C HIS A 136 4.81 -1.55 10.31
N LEU A 137 5.86 -0.73 10.42
CA LEU A 137 5.76 0.73 10.42
C LEU A 137 6.31 1.23 9.09
N VAL A 138 5.40 1.63 8.19
CA VAL A 138 5.72 2.04 6.81
C VAL A 138 5.97 3.54 6.79
N HIS A 139 7.08 3.94 6.20
CA HIS A 139 7.49 5.33 6.06
C HIS A 139 7.77 5.67 4.61
N GLN A 140 7.59 6.94 4.23
CA GLN A 140 7.88 7.45 2.89
C GLN A 140 8.73 8.72 2.94
N ASN A 141 9.75 8.76 2.10
CA ASN A 141 10.50 9.99 1.83
C ASN A 141 9.68 10.87 0.88
N LYS A 142 9.22 12.04 1.34
CA LYS A 142 8.34 12.92 0.55
C LYS A 142 8.95 13.45 -0.74
N GLN A 143 10.27 13.58 -0.80
CA GLN A 143 10.96 14.13 -1.96
C GLN A 143 11.15 13.08 -3.07
N THR A 144 11.44 11.83 -2.68
CA THR A 144 11.80 10.76 -3.63
C THR A 144 10.70 9.73 -3.84
N GLY A 145 9.70 9.68 -2.96
CA GLY A 145 8.67 8.64 -2.93
C GLY A 145 9.15 7.30 -2.39
N GLN A 146 10.43 7.15 -2.03
CA GLN A 146 11.00 5.90 -1.53
C GLN A 146 10.35 5.47 -0.20
N LEU A 147 10.12 4.16 -0.07
CA LEU A 147 9.57 3.55 1.12
C LEU A 147 10.65 2.97 2.02
N ALA A 148 10.42 3.04 3.33
CA ALA A 148 11.20 2.35 4.36
C ALA A 148 10.25 1.72 5.38
N VAL A 149 10.42 0.42 5.67
CA VAL A 149 9.58 -0.32 6.61
C VAL A 149 10.42 -0.76 7.80
N ILE A 150 9.93 -0.50 9.01
CA ILE A 150 10.47 -1.09 10.24
C ILE A 150 9.57 -2.27 10.61
N GLY A 151 10.13 -3.48 10.56
CA GLY A 151 9.49 -4.70 11.03
C GLY A 151 9.78 -4.95 12.51
N VAL A 152 8.74 -5.28 13.28
CA VAL A 152 8.82 -5.59 14.71
C VAL A 152 8.19 -6.95 14.96
N PHE A 153 9.02 -7.96 15.23
CA PHE A 153 8.54 -9.26 15.68
C PHE A 153 7.90 -9.16 17.07
N VAL A 154 6.76 -9.80 17.25
CA VAL A 154 6.06 -9.88 18.53
C VAL A 154 6.02 -11.33 19.00
N VAL A 155 6.48 -11.53 20.23
CA VAL A 155 6.49 -12.82 20.93
C VAL A 155 5.37 -12.88 21.96
N THR A 156 4.90 -14.10 22.24
CA THR A 156 3.93 -14.35 23.31
C THR A 156 4.53 -13.98 24.67
N GLY A 157 3.74 -13.31 25.52
CA GLY A 157 4.18 -12.91 26.85
C GLY A 157 3.17 -11.99 27.54
N LYS A 158 3.68 -11.10 28.40
CA LYS A 158 2.86 -10.09 29.09
C LYS A 158 2.21 -9.15 28.07
N GLU A 159 0.97 -8.74 28.34
CA GLU A 159 0.25 -7.78 27.52
C GLU A 159 1.07 -6.51 27.27
N ASN A 160 1.17 -6.13 26.00
CA ASN A 160 1.73 -4.86 25.58
C ASN A 160 0.60 -3.88 25.23
N LYS A 161 0.55 -2.74 25.91
CA LYS A 161 -0.51 -1.73 25.71
C LYS A 161 -0.55 -1.17 24.28
N GLY A 162 0.61 -1.06 23.63
CA GLY A 162 0.72 -0.61 22.24
C GLY A 162 0.13 -1.62 21.26
N VAL A 163 0.50 -2.89 21.40
CA VAL A 163 -0.06 -4.00 20.60
C VAL A 163 -1.57 -4.12 20.82
N ARG A 164 -2.04 -4.03 22.07
CA ARG A 164 -3.48 -4.06 22.37
C ARG A 164 -4.22 -2.90 21.70
N ARG A 165 -3.65 -1.69 21.73
CA ARG A 165 -4.25 -0.53 21.07
C ARG A 165 -4.34 -0.72 19.56
N LEU A 166 -3.26 -1.19 18.94
CA LEU A 166 -3.20 -1.50 17.50
C LEU A 166 -4.34 -2.46 17.11
N ARG A 167 -4.46 -3.57 17.82
CA ARG A 167 -5.49 -4.60 17.55
C ARG A 167 -6.91 -4.19 17.93
N ALA A 168 -7.08 -3.15 18.75
CA ALA A 168 -8.40 -2.60 19.08
C ALA A 168 -8.87 -1.58 18.03
N SER A 169 -7.94 -0.94 17.32
CA SER A 169 -8.25 -0.06 16.19
C SER A 169 -8.48 -0.80 14.88
N THR A 170 -8.10 -2.08 14.77
CA THR A 170 -8.45 -2.91 13.63
C THR A 170 -9.89 -3.41 13.78
N THR A 171 -10.80 -2.88 12.97
CA THR A 171 -12.18 -3.36 12.92
C THR A 171 -12.16 -4.79 12.36
N PRO A 172 -12.84 -5.78 12.99
CA PRO A 172 -12.92 -7.11 12.42
C PRO A 172 -13.51 -7.03 11.01
N ARG A 173 -12.92 -7.72 10.01
CA ARG A 173 -13.60 -7.96 8.73
C ARG A 173 -15.00 -8.46 9.08
N ARG A 174 -16.02 -7.71 8.69
CA ARG A 174 -17.39 -8.20 8.70
C ARG A 174 -17.36 -9.43 7.81
N SER A 175 -17.44 -10.61 8.40
CA SER A 175 -17.66 -11.86 7.69
C SER A 175 -18.92 -11.66 6.84
N LEU A 176 -18.74 -11.36 5.56
CA LEU A 176 -19.78 -11.50 4.56
C LEU A 176 -19.72 -12.96 4.11
N LEU A 177 -20.07 -13.85 5.03
CA LEU A 177 -20.67 -15.12 4.68
C LEU A 177 -22.18 -14.91 4.79
N SER A 178 -22.79 -14.59 3.65
CA SER A 178 -24.20 -14.81 3.37
C SER A 178 -24.30 -15.50 2.02
#